data_AF-C0LFM5-F1
#
_entry.id   AF-C0LFM5-F1
#
_cell.length_a   1.000
_cell.length_b   1.000
_cell.length_c   1.000
_cell.angle_alpha   90.00
_cell.angle_beta   90.00
_cell.angle_gamma   90.00
#
_symmetry.space_group_name_H-M   'P 1'
#
loop_
_entity.id
_entity.type
_entity.pdbx_description
1 polymer ?
#
loop_
_entity_poly.entity_id
_entity_poly.type
_entity_poly.pdbx_seq_one_letter_code
_entity_poly.pdbx_strand_id
1 'polypeptide(L)'
;NFTDMLHNFSQLNIQRASGSVFKGWSEEKIYFAPTYKYSCNSDSYAGETATSKKKRRTPAWCDRILWHGDGIVQLSYFRGESQFSDHRPVCGTFIVEVKRLDGQSKRRPSNTN
;
A
#
# COMPACT_ATOMS: atom_id res chain seq x y z
N ASN A 1 -16.65 8.28 -8.41
CA ASN A 1 -15.89 7.37 -9.29
C ASN A 1 -16.03 5.93 -8.76
N PHE A 2 -16.25 4.96 -9.64
CA PHE A 2 -16.62 3.57 -9.27
C PHE A 2 -15.49 2.81 -8.55
N THR A 3 -14.24 3.12 -8.91
CA THR A 3 -13.02 2.57 -8.29
C THR A 3 -12.96 2.86 -6.79
N ASP A 4 -13.20 4.10 -6.38
CA ASP A 4 -13.20 4.51 -4.97
C ASP A 4 -14.29 3.79 -4.18
N MET A 5 -15.48 3.62 -4.77
CA MET A 5 -16.59 2.90 -4.14
C MET A 5 -16.20 1.45 -3.86
N LEU A 6 -15.69 0.72 -4.86
CA LEU A 6 -15.27 -0.68 -4.69
C LEU A 6 -14.11 -0.84 -3.71
N HIS A 7 -13.16 0.10 -3.73
CA HIS A 7 -12.06 0.11 -2.78
C HIS A 7 -12.54 0.26 -1.33
N ASN A 8 -13.51 1.14 -1.06
CA ASN A 8 -14.06 1.34 0.28
C ASN A 8 -14.75 0.08 0.84
N PHE A 9 -15.34 -0.75 -0.02
CA PHE A 9 -15.90 -2.05 0.37
C PHE A 9 -14.88 -3.19 0.40
N SER A 10 -13.59 -2.91 0.19
CA SER A 10 -12.56 -3.94 0.34
C SER A 10 -12.48 -4.42 1.79
N GLN A 11 -12.21 -5.71 1.97
CA GLN A 11 -12.10 -6.33 3.30
C GLN A 11 -11.11 -5.56 4.19
N LEU A 12 -9.97 -5.12 3.64
CA LEU A 12 -8.98 -4.35 4.39
C LEU A 12 -9.58 -3.04 4.96
N ASN A 13 -10.31 -2.28 4.14
CA ASN A 13 -10.90 -1.02 4.59
C ASN A 13 -12.02 -1.22 5.61
N ILE A 14 -12.85 -2.26 5.44
CA ILE A 14 -13.87 -2.64 6.42
C ILE A 14 -13.22 -2.99 7.78
N GLN A 15 -12.16 -3.80 7.77
CA GLN A 15 -11.47 -4.23 8.98
C GLN A 15 -10.65 -3.11 9.64
N ARG A 16 -10.16 -2.14 8.85
CA ARG A 16 -9.53 -0.92 9.37
C ARG A 16 -10.57 0.01 10.00
N ALA A 17 -11.72 0.18 9.35
CA ALA A 17 -12.82 0.99 9.86
C ALA A 17 -13.41 0.42 11.16
N SER A 18 -13.45 -0.91 11.32
CA SER A 18 -13.82 -1.55 12.58
C SER A 18 -12.74 -1.47 13.67
N GLY A 19 -11.55 -0.96 13.35
CA GLY A 19 -10.40 -0.90 14.26
C GLY A 19 -9.78 -2.26 14.58
N SER A 20 -10.14 -3.32 13.84
CA SER A 20 -9.70 -4.69 14.09
C SER A 20 -8.27 -4.96 13.60
N VAL A 21 -7.81 -4.19 12.60
CA VAL A 21 -6.47 -4.33 12.01
C VAL A 21 -5.85 -2.96 11.70
N PHE A 22 -4.52 -2.88 11.65
CA PHE A 22 -3.77 -1.71 11.20
C PHE A 22 -4.17 -0.39 11.90
N LYS A 23 -4.48 -0.44 13.20
CA LYS A 23 -4.80 0.75 13.99
C LYS A 23 -3.62 1.72 14.00
N GLY A 24 -3.87 2.99 13.69
CA GLY A 24 -2.85 4.05 13.59
C GLY A 24 -2.07 4.08 12.28
N TRP A 25 -2.24 3.07 11.40
CA TRP A 25 -1.59 3.07 10.10
C TRP A 25 -2.38 3.92 9.11
N SER A 26 -1.65 4.62 8.26
CA SER A 26 -2.15 5.40 7.14
C SER A 26 -1.97 4.64 5.82
N GLU A 27 -2.85 4.93 4.88
CA GLU A 27 -2.76 4.47 3.48
C GLU A 27 -3.26 5.59 2.58
N GLU A 28 -2.53 5.87 1.49
CA GLU A 28 -2.92 6.90 0.54
C GLU A 28 -4.10 6.41 -0.30
N LYS A 29 -4.88 7.35 -0.79
CA LYS A 29 -6.05 7.00 -1.58
C LYS A 29 -5.64 6.29 -2.87
N ILE A 30 -6.27 5.14 -3.13
CA ILE A 30 -6.04 4.38 -4.36
C ILE A 30 -6.83 5.00 -5.52
N TYR A 31 -6.12 5.39 -6.56
CA TYR A 31 -6.69 5.88 -7.81
C TYR A 31 -6.48 4.92 -9.01
N PHE A 32 -5.84 3.76 -8.76
CA PHE A 32 -5.54 2.76 -9.79
C PHE A 32 -6.48 1.55 -9.75
N ALA A 33 -6.60 0.87 -10.88
CA ALA A 33 -7.43 -0.32 -11.04
C ALA A 33 -6.96 -1.50 -10.15
N PRO A 34 -7.84 -2.47 -9.84
CA PRO A 34 -7.45 -3.67 -9.08
C PRO A 34 -6.19 -4.35 -9.63
N THR A 35 -5.33 -4.82 -8.73
CA THR A 35 -4.02 -5.37 -9.07
C THR A 35 -4.05 -6.88 -9.30
N TYR A 36 -5.17 -7.54 -8.98
CA TYR A 36 -5.41 -8.96 -9.11
C TYR A 36 -6.84 -9.22 -9.63
N LYS A 37 -7.19 -10.30 -10.34
CA LYS A 37 -6.33 -11.32 -10.96
C LYS A 37 -6.30 -11.12 -12.47
N TYR A 38 -5.13 -10.98 -13.05
CA TYR A 38 -4.96 -10.86 -14.51
C TYR A 38 -4.76 -12.21 -15.19
N SER A 39 -5.15 -12.28 -16.46
CA SER A 39 -4.76 -13.38 -17.35
C SER A 39 -3.27 -13.29 -17.69
N CYS A 40 -2.63 -14.42 -17.98
CA CYS A 40 -1.21 -14.46 -18.31
C CYS A 40 -0.92 -13.56 -19.53
N ASN A 41 0.07 -12.66 -19.40
CA ASN A 41 0.50 -11.73 -20.46
C ASN A 41 -0.64 -10.89 -21.07
N SER A 42 -1.61 -10.47 -20.25
CA SER A 42 -2.80 -9.74 -20.71
C SER A 42 -3.28 -8.73 -19.66
N ASP A 43 -3.88 -7.64 -20.12
CA ASP A 43 -4.57 -6.64 -19.28
C ASP A 43 -6.02 -7.02 -18.96
N SER A 44 -6.51 -8.15 -19.47
CA SER A 44 -7.83 -8.67 -19.15
C SER A 44 -7.81 -9.40 -17.80
N TYR A 45 -8.79 -9.10 -16.95
CA TYR A 45 -8.99 -9.85 -15.72
C TYR A 45 -9.38 -11.29 -16.03
N ALA A 46 -8.84 -12.26 -15.29
CA ALA A 46 -9.04 -13.69 -15.52
C ALA A 46 -10.51 -14.14 -15.40
N GLY A 47 -11.40 -13.28 -14.89
CA GLY A 47 -12.84 -13.53 -14.82
C GLY A 47 -13.61 -13.25 -16.11
N GLU A 48 -13.05 -12.48 -17.05
CA GLU A 48 -13.72 -12.09 -18.31
C GLU A 48 -13.67 -13.19 -19.38
N THR A 49 -12.61 -14.00 -19.39
CA THR A 49 -12.36 -15.02 -20.43
C THR A 49 -12.60 -16.46 -19.95
N ALA A 50 -12.95 -16.66 -18.69
CA ALA A 50 -13.12 -17.99 -18.11
C ALA A 50 -14.49 -18.61 -18.43
N THR A 51 -14.49 -19.69 -19.23
CA THR A 51 -15.68 -20.52 -19.51
C THR A 51 -16.18 -21.34 -18.30
N SER A 52 -15.44 -21.34 -17.18
CA SER A 52 -15.75 -22.12 -15.98
C SER A 52 -15.88 -21.22 -14.74
N LYS A 53 -17.04 -21.29 -14.07
CA LYS A 53 -17.34 -20.57 -12.80
C LYS A 53 -16.28 -20.79 -11.71
N LYS A 54 -15.60 -21.94 -11.67
CA LYS A 54 -14.58 -22.26 -10.64
C LYS A 54 -13.29 -21.42 -10.76
N LYS A 55 -13.01 -20.82 -11.91
CA LYS A 55 -11.80 -20.00 -12.13
C LYS A 55 -12.07 -18.48 -12.06
N ARG A 56 -13.33 -18.07 -11.88
CA ARG A 56 -13.71 -16.64 -11.84
C ARG A 56 -13.32 -16.04 -10.49
N ARG A 57 -12.28 -15.22 -10.48
CA ARG A 57 -11.91 -14.38 -9.33
C ARG A 57 -12.39 -12.95 -9.59
N THR A 58 -13.02 -12.34 -8.58
CA THR A 58 -13.40 -10.92 -8.64
C THR A 58 -12.12 -10.07 -8.59
N PRO A 59 -11.99 -9.03 -9.43
CA PRO A 59 -10.87 -8.11 -9.34
C PRO A 59 -10.72 -7.54 -7.91
N ALA A 60 -9.50 -7.51 -7.40
CA ALA A 60 -9.19 -7.10 -6.03
C ALA A 60 -7.88 -6.30 -5.93
N TRP A 61 -7.79 -5.45 -4.90
CA TRP A 61 -6.56 -4.76 -4.49
C TRP A 61 -5.88 -5.56 -3.37
N CYS A 62 -5.19 -6.62 -3.75
CA CYS A 62 -4.45 -7.47 -2.82
C CYS A 62 -3.10 -6.87 -2.43
N ASP A 63 -2.56 -6.01 -3.27
CA ASP A 63 -1.22 -5.43 -3.14
C ASP A 63 -1.34 -4.01 -2.59
N ARG A 64 -0.87 -3.78 -1.36
CA ARG A 64 -1.15 -2.56 -0.57
C ARG A 64 0.12 -2.08 0.13
N ILE A 65 0.29 -0.75 0.24
CA ILE A 65 1.40 -0.12 0.96
C ILE A 65 0.82 0.79 2.03
N LEU A 66 1.08 0.45 3.30
CA LEU A 66 0.65 1.22 4.46
C LEU A 66 1.88 1.71 5.24
N TRP A 67 1.74 2.81 5.96
CA TRP A 67 2.79 3.35 6.83
C TRP A 67 2.22 3.77 8.19
N HIS A 68 3.08 3.88 9.20
CA HIS A 68 2.71 4.32 10.54
C HIS A 68 3.84 5.17 11.13
N GLY A 69 3.47 6.24 11.83
CA GLY A 69 4.39 7.15 12.50
C GLY A 69 4.38 8.55 11.91
N ASP A 70 5.05 9.46 12.61
CA ASP A 70 5.13 10.88 12.25
C ASP A 70 6.26 11.15 11.26
N GLY A 71 6.21 12.30 10.59
CA GLY A 71 7.25 12.74 9.66
C GLY A 71 7.30 11.97 8.34
N ILE A 72 6.27 11.18 8.03
CA ILE A 72 6.15 10.42 6.77
C ILE A 72 5.10 11.08 5.88
N VAL A 73 5.51 11.48 4.68
CA VAL A 73 4.62 12.03 3.64
C VAL A 73 4.70 11.13 2.41
N GLN A 74 3.58 10.51 2.01
CA GLN A 74 3.53 9.78 0.75
C GLN A 74 3.38 10.76 -0.42
N LEU A 75 4.26 10.64 -1.41
CA LEU A 75 4.27 11.47 -2.63
C LEU A 75 3.47 10.84 -3.77
N SER A 76 3.55 9.53 -3.90
CA SER A 76 2.89 8.81 -4.99
C SER A 76 2.45 7.43 -4.55
N TYR A 77 1.34 6.97 -5.12
CA TYR A 77 0.83 5.62 -4.93
C TYR A 77 0.21 5.14 -6.25
N PHE A 78 0.88 4.20 -6.93
CA PHE A 78 0.46 3.79 -8.27
C PHE A 78 0.72 2.31 -8.53
N ARG A 79 0.02 1.80 -9.55
CA ARG A 79 0.17 0.46 -10.10
C ARG A 79 1.03 0.54 -11.36
N GLY A 80 2.05 -0.31 -11.47
CA GLY A 80 2.79 -0.51 -12.70
C GLY A 80 2.11 -1.49 -13.66
N GLU A 81 2.49 -1.44 -14.94
CA GLU A 81 1.84 -2.21 -16.02
C GLU A 81 2.60 -3.49 -16.40
N SER A 82 3.53 -3.95 -15.56
CA SER A 82 4.27 -5.20 -15.80
C SER A 82 3.31 -6.41 -15.82
N GLN A 83 3.40 -7.22 -16.88
CA GLN A 83 2.50 -8.36 -17.12
C GLN A 83 3.12 -9.73 -16.77
N PHE A 84 4.30 -9.75 -16.15
CA PHE A 84 5.02 -10.99 -15.81
C PHE A 84 4.31 -11.89 -14.78
N SER A 85 3.31 -11.35 -14.07
CA SER A 85 2.52 -12.05 -13.05
C SER A 85 1.02 -11.82 -13.28
N ASP A 86 0.19 -12.65 -12.65
CA ASP A 86 -1.25 -12.41 -12.50
C ASP A 86 -1.56 -11.25 -11.53
N HIS A 87 -0.52 -10.68 -10.92
CA HIS A 87 -0.53 -9.41 -10.20
C HIS A 87 0.15 -8.29 -10.99
N ARG A 88 -0.28 -7.06 -10.73
CA ARG A 88 0.37 -5.84 -11.19
C ARG A 88 1.16 -5.22 -10.04
N PRO A 89 2.43 -4.83 -10.25
CA PRO A 89 3.26 -4.29 -9.18
C PRO A 89 2.66 -2.98 -8.65
N VAL A 90 2.78 -2.74 -7.35
CA VAL A 90 2.35 -1.51 -6.68
C VAL A 90 3.57 -0.80 -6.11
N CYS A 91 3.63 0.51 -6.34
CA CYS A 91 4.75 1.35 -5.93
C CYS A 91 4.26 2.53 -5.10
N GLY A 92 5.01 2.85 -4.05
CA GLY A 92 4.80 4.01 -3.20
C GLY A 92 6.12 4.75 -2.99
N THR A 93 6.09 6.08 -3.07
CA THR A 93 7.27 6.92 -2.80
C THR A 93 6.97 7.83 -1.64
N PHE A 94 7.93 8.01 -0.74
CA PHE A 94 7.75 8.71 0.52
C PHE A 94 8.88 9.71 0.74
N ILE A 95 8.55 10.85 1.35
CA ILE A 95 9.51 11.68 2.08
C ILE A 95 9.40 11.30 3.55
N VAL A 96 10.54 11.04 4.18
CA VAL A 96 10.61 10.66 5.59
C VAL A 96 11.58 11.59 6.31
N GLU A 97 11.11 12.21 7.39
CA GLU A 97 11.94 12.97 8.31
C GLU A 97 12.84 12.02 9.11
N VAL A 98 14.14 12.31 9.14
CA VAL A 98 15.12 11.51 9.88
C VAL A 98 15.84 12.39 10.89
N LYS A 99 15.70 12.06 12.18
CA LYS A 99 16.48 12.68 13.25
C LYS A 99 17.86 12.04 13.32
N ARG A 100 18.90 12.85 13.13
CA ARG A 100 20.27 12.42 13.42
C ARG A 100 20.57 12.69 14.89
N LEU A 101 20.93 11.65 15.63
CA LEU A 101 21.48 11.82 16.97
C LEU A 101 22.95 12.18 16.81
N ASP A 102 23.26 13.48 16.83
CA ASP A 102 24.65 13.92 16.90
C ASP A 102 25.21 13.52 18.27
N GLY A 103 26.27 12.71 18.24
CA GLY A 103 26.98 12.24 19.41
C GLY A 103 27.69 13.38 20.13
N GLN A 104 26.95 14.23 20.83
CA GLN A 104 27.54 15.12 21.82
C GLN A 104 27.97 14.24 23.00
N SER A 105 29.24 13.84 22.96
CA SER A 105 30.00 13.40 24.12
C SER A 105 29.65 14.33 25.29
N LYS A 106 28.99 13.79 26.31
CA LYS A 106 28.87 14.44 27.62
C LYS A 106 30.29 14.61 28.17
N ARG A 107 31.01 15.64 27.76
CA ARG A 107 32.19 16.12 28.48
C ARG A 107 31.67 16.64 29.81
N ARG A 108 31.81 15.82 30.85
CA ARG A 108 31.68 16.24 32.25
C ARG A 108 32.50 17.53 32.42
N PRO A 109 31.94 18.59 33.01
CA PRO A 109 32.78 19.70 33.44
C PRO A 109 33.75 19.15 34.48
N SER A 110 35.05 19.29 34.22
CA SER A 110 36.08 19.08 35.23
C SER A 110 35.94 20.17 36.27
N ASN A 111 35.39 19.83 37.44
CA ASN A 111 35.51 20.66 38.63
C ASN A 111 37.00 20.90 38.87
N THR A 112 37.42 22.16 38.78
CA THR A 112 38.73 22.60 39.26
C THR A 112 38.46 23.67 40.33
N ASN A 113 38.84 23.30 41.55
CA ASN A 113 38.94 24.05 42.81
C ASN A 113 37.71 24.84 43.29
#